data_AF-H0SZW9-F1
#
_entry.id   AF-H0SZW9-F1
#
_cell.length_a   1.000
_cell.length_b   1.000
_cell.length_c   1.000
_cell.angle_alpha   90.00
_cell.angle_beta   90.00
_cell.angle_gamma   90.00
#
_symmetry.space_group_name_H-M   'P 1'
#
loop_
_entity.id
_entity.type
_entity.pdbx_description
1 polymer ?
#
loop_
_entity_poly.entity_id
_entity_poly.type
_entity_poly.pdbx_seq_one_letter_code
_entity_poly.pdbx_strand_id
1 'polypeptide(L)'
;MSKIEKAEALNLCAAVRSGVGLAGHHGGMGDAFRDSVDYQFMCGGQWVAHPGNIIDYRVDLTRPDDPIMKGLKSFEHRSEQYYMHVDPANEVLATTTFNGEHAPWIEGVVMPVVWKKRYGEGRVFYSSLGHRAYELDVPEIRTLMTRGMLWAARA
;
A
#
# COMPACT_ATOMS: atom_id res chain seq x y z
N MET A 1 10.42 13.76 -9.40
CA MET A 1 10.16 12.34 -9.09
C MET A 1 11.43 11.56 -9.32
N SER A 2 11.78 10.64 -8.43
CA SER A 2 12.91 9.74 -8.61
C SER A 2 12.66 8.79 -9.78
N LYS A 3 13.74 8.41 -10.47
CA LYS A 3 13.74 7.40 -11.53
C LYS A 3 14.52 6.18 -11.07
N ILE A 4 14.17 5.04 -11.64
CA ILE A 4 14.94 3.79 -11.54
C ILE A 4 15.28 3.37 -12.97
N GLU A 5 16.55 3.11 -13.23
CA GLU A 5 16.96 2.67 -14.56
C GLU A 5 16.48 1.24 -14.82
N LYS A 6 16.26 0.88 -16.09
CA LYS A 6 15.69 -0.42 -16.46
C LYS A 6 16.46 -1.60 -15.85
N ALA A 7 17.79 -1.54 -15.87
CA ALA A 7 18.63 -2.60 -15.29
C ALA A 7 18.44 -2.72 -13.76
N GLU A 8 18.29 -1.60 -13.06
CA GLU A 8 18.07 -1.55 -11.61
C GLU A 8 16.70 -2.14 -11.24
N ALA A 9 15.65 -1.76 -11.99
CA ALA A 9 14.31 -2.30 -11.81
C ALA A 9 14.26 -3.81 -12.03
N LEU A 10 14.89 -4.30 -13.10
CA LEU A 10 14.96 -5.72 -13.41
C LEU A 10 15.76 -6.52 -12.37
N ASN A 11 16.85 -5.95 -11.84
CA ASN A 11 17.62 -6.57 -10.78
C ASN A 11 16.83 -6.66 -9.47
N LEU A 12 16.10 -5.59 -9.10
CA LEU A 12 15.20 -5.60 -7.95
C LEU A 12 14.10 -6.65 -8.12
N CYS A 13 13.44 -6.66 -9.28
CA CYS A 13 12.41 -7.66 -9.60
C CYS A 13 12.97 -9.08 -9.53
N ALA A 14 14.19 -9.32 -10.04
CA ALA A 14 14.83 -10.63 -9.99
C ALA A 14 15.10 -11.08 -8.54
N ALA A 15 15.61 -10.19 -7.69
CA ALA A 15 15.86 -10.47 -6.28
C ALA A 15 14.56 -10.79 -5.52
N VAL A 16 13.51 -10.00 -5.71
CA VAL A 16 12.20 -10.28 -5.10
C VAL A 16 11.65 -11.60 -5.64
N ARG A 17 11.69 -11.82 -6.96
CA ARG A 17 11.24 -13.07 -7.58
C ARG A 17 11.95 -14.31 -7.05
N SER A 18 13.22 -14.20 -6.66
CA SER A 18 14.00 -15.31 -6.06
C SER A 18 13.77 -15.51 -4.56
N GLY A 19 12.90 -14.72 -3.92
CA GLY A 19 12.51 -14.90 -2.51
C GLY A 19 12.87 -13.75 -1.58
N VAL A 20 13.53 -12.69 -2.06
CA VAL A 20 13.78 -11.51 -1.22
C VAL A 20 12.46 -10.81 -0.88
N GLY A 21 12.26 -10.50 0.40
CA GLY A 21 11.11 -9.73 0.87
C GLY A 21 11.22 -8.25 0.49
N LEU A 22 10.10 -7.64 0.09
CA LEU A 22 9.98 -6.21 -0.13
C LEU A 22 8.80 -5.65 0.66
N ALA A 23 9.03 -4.58 1.41
CA ALA A 23 7.96 -3.85 2.08
C ALA A 23 8.19 -2.36 1.97
N GLY A 24 7.10 -1.61 1.82
CA GLY A 24 7.17 -0.16 1.76
C GLY A 24 5.83 0.48 2.06
N HIS A 25 5.83 1.81 2.20
CA HIS A 25 4.64 2.55 2.52
C HIS A 25 4.57 3.88 1.75
N HIS A 26 3.34 4.35 1.59
CA HIS A 26 2.97 5.65 1.04
C HIS A 26 3.74 5.98 -0.25
N GLY A 27 4.09 7.24 -0.46
CA GLY A 27 4.88 7.68 -1.60
C GLY A 27 6.28 7.06 -1.70
N GLY A 28 6.83 6.53 -0.60
CA GLY A 28 8.14 5.87 -0.60
C GLY A 28 8.18 4.59 -1.44
N MET A 29 7.03 3.95 -1.66
CA MET A 29 6.91 2.78 -2.53
C MET A 29 5.87 2.96 -3.63
N GLY A 30 4.70 3.52 -3.31
CA GLY A 30 3.56 3.61 -4.21
C GLY A 30 3.62 4.79 -5.17
N ASP A 31 4.45 5.81 -4.86
CA ASP A 31 4.65 7.00 -5.71
C ASP A 31 6.05 7.08 -6.33
N ALA A 32 6.92 6.13 -6.00
CA ALA A 32 8.27 6.04 -6.54
C ALA A 32 8.25 5.50 -7.98
N PHE A 33 9.17 5.98 -8.82
CA PHE A 33 9.49 5.36 -10.11
C PHE A 33 8.30 5.17 -11.06
N ARG A 34 7.45 6.20 -11.20
CA ARG A 34 6.17 6.14 -11.94
C ARG A 34 6.27 5.71 -13.41
N ASP A 35 7.46 5.80 -14.01
CA ASP A 35 7.73 5.39 -15.40
C ASP A 35 8.17 3.93 -15.53
N SER A 36 8.36 3.21 -14.41
CA SER A 36 8.79 1.81 -14.41
C SER A 36 7.61 0.86 -14.19
N VAL A 37 7.08 0.33 -15.30
CA VAL A 37 6.02 -0.69 -15.26
C VAL A 37 6.46 -1.99 -14.58
N ASP A 38 7.74 -2.34 -14.66
CA ASP A 38 8.31 -3.51 -13.97
C ASP A 38 8.20 -3.33 -12.45
N TYR A 39 8.57 -2.16 -11.95
CA TYR A 39 8.48 -1.81 -10.53
C TYR A 39 7.03 -1.79 -10.05
N GLN A 40 6.14 -1.12 -10.79
CA GLN A 40 4.71 -1.06 -10.48
C GLN A 40 4.07 -2.45 -10.44
N PHE A 41 4.41 -3.30 -11.40
CA PHE A 41 3.92 -4.67 -11.44
C PHE A 41 4.42 -5.48 -10.25
N MET A 42 5.69 -5.36 -9.85
CA MET A 42 6.20 -6.01 -8.64
C MET A 42 5.49 -5.50 -7.36
N CYS A 43 5.30 -4.19 -7.22
CA CYS A 43 4.64 -3.56 -6.07
C CYS A 43 3.16 -3.96 -5.93
N GLY A 44 2.49 -4.21 -7.06
CA GLY A 44 1.05 -4.51 -7.09
C GLY A 44 0.16 -3.27 -7.17
N GLY A 45 0.70 -2.09 -7.42
CA GLY A 45 -0.09 -0.89 -7.63
C GLY A 45 0.75 0.39 -7.66
N GLN A 46 0.10 1.50 -8.01
CA GLN A 46 0.68 2.84 -7.99
C GLN A 46 -0.31 3.90 -7.51
N TRP A 47 0.23 4.96 -6.93
CA TRP A 47 -0.48 6.20 -6.64
C TRP A 47 -0.92 6.89 -7.93
N VAL A 48 -2.14 7.45 -7.90
CA VAL A 48 -2.70 8.22 -9.02
C VAL A 48 -3.12 9.62 -8.56
N ALA A 49 -3.84 9.71 -7.45
CA ALA A 49 -4.38 10.96 -6.94
C ALA A 49 -4.69 10.86 -5.44
N HIS A 50 -4.99 12.01 -4.83
CA HIS A 50 -5.52 12.14 -3.47
C HIS A 50 -6.46 13.36 -3.38
N PRO A 51 -7.68 13.27 -3.96
CA PRO A 51 -8.62 14.39 -3.95
C PRO A 51 -8.90 14.90 -2.53
N GLY A 52 -8.86 16.22 -2.32
CA GLY A 52 -8.99 16.84 -1.00
C GLY A 52 -7.67 17.07 -0.25
N ASN A 53 -6.55 16.53 -0.77
CA ASN A 53 -5.23 16.61 -0.13
C ASN A 53 -5.24 15.93 1.25
N ILE A 54 -5.39 16.67 2.36
CA ILE A 54 -5.43 16.11 3.72
C ILE A 54 -6.87 16.16 4.26
N ILE A 55 -7.50 15.01 4.37
CA ILE A 55 -8.91 14.86 4.78
C ILE A 55 -9.08 13.78 5.85
N ASP A 56 -10.24 13.79 6.50
CA ASP A 56 -10.65 12.71 7.39
C ASP A 56 -11.33 11.62 6.58
N TYR A 57 -10.93 10.37 6.78
CA TYR A 57 -11.51 9.20 6.13
C TYR A 57 -11.39 7.96 7.02
N ARG A 58 -12.21 6.96 6.71
CA ARG A 58 -12.21 5.69 7.42
C ARG A 58 -11.35 4.65 6.71
N VAL A 59 -10.58 3.91 7.48
CA VAL A 59 -9.87 2.70 7.03
C VAL A 59 -10.64 1.48 7.53
N ASP A 60 -11.10 0.65 6.60
CA ASP A 60 -11.85 -0.57 6.86
C ASP A 60 -11.01 -1.82 6.67
N LEU A 61 -10.94 -2.67 7.69
CA LEU A 61 -10.23 -3.95 7.62
C LEU A 61 -11.09 -4.99 6.89
N THR A 62 -10.49 -5.70 5.93
CA THR A 62 -11.18 -6.68 5.08
C THR A 62 -10.80 -8.14 5.40
N ARG A 63 -9.72 -8.36 6.16
CA ARG A 63 -9.16 -9.68 6.49
C ARG A 63 -8.85 -9.80 7.98
N PRO A 64 -9.84 -9.83 8.88
CA PRO A 64 -9.61 -9.88 10.33
C PRO A 64 -8.84 -11.15 10.80
N ASP A 65 -8.94 -12.23 10.03
CA ASP A 65 -8.26 -13.50 10.32
C ASP A 65 -6.79 -13.52 9.86
N ASP A 66 -6.35 -12.53 9.08
CA ASP A 66 -4.96 -12.43 8.66
C ASP A 66 -4.05 -12.13 9.88
N PRO A 67 -2.91 -12.82 10.03
CA PRO A 67 -1.99 -12.56 11.15
C PRO A 67 -1.52 -11.10 11.28
N ILE A 68 -1.42 -10.35 10.17
CA ILE A 68 -1.10 -8.91 10.20
C ILE A 68 -2.23 -8.13 10.88
N MET A 69 -3.48 -8.51 10.62
CA MET A 69 -4.69 -7.81 11.07
C MET A 69 -5.21 -8.27 12.43
N LYS A 70 -4.64 -9.33 13.00
CA LYS A 70 -5.10 -9.90 14.28
C LYS A 70 -5.24 -8.85 15.38
N GLY A 71 -6.47 -8.69 15.87
CA GLY A 71 -6.82 -7.79 16.98
C GLY A 71 -6.91 -6.30 16.62
N LEU A 72 -6.65 -5.93 15.36
CA LEU A 72 -6.88 -4.58 14.86
C LEU A 72 -8.37 -4.37 14.54
N LYS A 73 -8.80 -3.11 14.54
CA LYS A 73 -10.16 -2.69 14.17
C LYS A 73 -10.07 -1.63 13.09
N SER A 74 -11.15 -1.43 12.34
CA SER A 74 -11.32 -0.26 11.48
C SER A 74 -11.20 1.02 12.32
N PHE A 75 -10.62 2.06 11.74
CA PHE A 75 -10.30 3.31 12.44
C PHE A 75 -10.48 4.53 11.54
N GLU A 76 -10.71 5.68 12.17
CA GLU A 76 -10.73 6.98 11.49
C GLU A 76 -9.30 7.50 11.36
N HIS A 77 -9.00 8.14 10.24
CA HIS A 77 -7.66 8.60 9.93
C HIS A 77 -7.71 9.95 9.21
N ARG A 78 -6.73 10.81 9.52
CA ARG A 78 -6.57 12.11 8.86
C ARG A 78 -5.22 12.15 8.14
N SER A 79 -5.26 12.04 6.82
CA SER A 79 -4.06 12.06 5.96
C SER A 79 -4.46 12.25 4.50
N GLU A 80 -3.55 11.94 3.58
CA GLU A 80 -3.84 11.82 2.16
C GLU A 80 -4.63 10.53 1.88
N GLN A 81 -5.88 10.66 1.42
CA GLN A 81 -6.67 9.50 0.99
C GLN A 81 -6.28 9.12 -0.44
N TYR A 82 -5.45 8.09 -0.58
CA TYR A 82 -4.88 7.69 -1.87
C TYR A 82 -5.90 6.98 -2.77
N TYR A 83 -6.03 7.48 -4.00
CA TYR A 83 -6.61 6.75 -5.12
C TYR A 83 -5.50 5.99 -5.83
N MET A 84 -5.66 4.67 -5.92
CA MET A 84 -4.64 3.75 -6.43
C MET A 84 -5.13 3.07 -7.70
N HIS A 85 -4.22 2.80 -8.61
CA HIS A 85 -4.40 1.74 -9.61
C HIS A 85 -3.72 0.49 -9.07
N VAL A 86 -4.47 -0.60 -8.96
CA VAL A 86 -4.06 -1.79 -8.20
C VAL A 86 -4.10 -3.05 -9.06
N ASP A 87 -3.20 -3.98 -8.75
CA ASP A 87 -3.19 -5.32 -9.34
C ASP A 87 -4.34 -6.16 -8.74
N PRO A 88 -5.21 -6.77 -9.56
CA PRO A 88 -6.27 -7.67 -9.07
C PRO A 88 -5.76 -8.88 -8.28
N ALA A 89 -4.49 -9.26 -8.42
CA ALA A 89 -3.86 -10.35 -7.68
C ALA A 89 -3.49 -10.00 -6.23
N ASN A 90 -3.68 -8.74 -5.82
CA ASN A 90 -3.39 -8.32 -4.45
C ASN A 90 -4.30 -9.01 -3.43
N GLU A 91 -3.70 -9.53 -2.37
CA GLU A 91 -4.42 -9.90 -1.16
C GLU A 91 -4.66 -8.63 -0.34
N VAL A 92 -5.81 -7.98 -0.59
CA VAL A 92 -6.22 -6.76 0.10
C VAL A 92 -6.50 -7.06 1.56
N LEU A 93 -5.91 -6.27 2.46
CA LEU A 93 -6.08 -6.38 3.90
C LEU A 93 -6.92 -5.24 4.49
N ALA A 94 -6.84 -4.05 3.89
CA ALA A 94 -7.65 -2.90 4.29
C ALA A 94 -8.01 -2.03 3.09
N THR A 95 -9.16 -1.37 3.18
CA THR A 95 -9.73 -0.47 2.16
C THR A 95 -10.13 0.87 2.77
N THR A 96 -10.40 1.86 1.93
CA THR A 96 -11.17 3.06 2.28
C THR A 96 -12.26 3.26 1.23
N THR A 97 -13.31 4.02 1.55
CA THR A 97 -14.39 4.33 0.60
C THR A 97 -14.40 5.83 0.32
N PHE A 98 -14.36 6.21 -0.95
CA PHE A 98 -14.45 7.62 -1.35
C PHE A 98 -15.88 8.14 -1.21
N ASN A 99 -16.04 9.27 -0.54
CA ASN A 99 -17.35 9.90 -0.28
C ASN A 99 -17.84 10.80 -1.43
N GLY A 100 -17.01 11.02 -2.46
CA GLY A 100 -17.33 11.88 -3.61
C GLY A 100 -17.19 13.39 -3.39
N GLU A 101 -16.86 13.88 -2.19
CA GLU A 101 -16.85 15.31 -1.85
C GLU A 101 -15.91 16.13 -2.76
N HIS A 102 -14.72 15.59 -3.04
CA HIS A 102 -13.70 16.26 -3.86
C HIS A 102 -13.62 15.73 -5.30
N ALA A 103 -14.30 14.63 -5.59
CA ALA A 103 -14.35 14.01 -6.92
C ALA A 103 -15.64 13.17 -7.05
N PRO A 104 -16.78 13.78 -7.41
CA PRO A 104 -18.08 13.10 -7.37
C PRO A 104 -18.18 11.84 -8.23
N TRP A 105 -17.41 11.75 -9.32
CA TRP A 105 -17.40 10.58 -10.22
C TRP A 105 -16.74 9.32 -9.63
N ILE A 106 -16.13 9.40 -8.43
CA ILE A 106 -15.59 8.25 -7.69
C ILE A 106 -16.33 7.98 -6.37
N GLU A 107 -17.50 8.58 -6.16
CA GLU A 107 -18.33 8.29 -4.99
C GLU A 107 -18.62 6.77 -4.88
N GLY A 108 -18.45 6.23 -3.67
CA GLY A 108 -18.68 4.82 -3.38
C GLY A 108 -17.57 3.87 -3.84
N VAL A 109 -16.50 4.38 -4.48
CA VAL A 109 -15.34 3.55 -4.83
C VAL A 109 -14.67 3.04 -3.57
N VAL A 110 -14.62 1.72 -3.42
CA VAL A 110 -13.87 1.02 -2.38
C VAL A 110 -12.45 0.80 -2.87
N MET A 111 -11.48 1.50 -2.27
CA MET A 111 -10.10 1.54 -2.70
C MET A 111 -9.20 0.75 -1.74
N PRO A 112 -8.39 -0.22 -2.22
CA PRO A 112 -7.37 -0.88 -1.41
C PRO A 112 -6.32 0.11 -0.91
N VAL A 113 -6.06 0.08 0.40
CA VAL A 113 -5.05 0.92 1.06
C VAL A 113 -3.93 0.12 1.71
N VAL A 114 -4.12 -1.19 1.93
CA VAL A 114 -3.09 -2.10 2.42
C VAL A 114 -3.26 -3.46 1.74
N TRP A 115 -2.17 -4.03 1.21
CA TRP A 115 -2.18 -5.35 0.60
C TRP A 115 -0.88 -6.13 0.83
N LYS A 116 -1.00 -7.44 0.64
CA LYS A 116 0.13 -8.34 0.39
C LYS A 116 0.05 -8.86 -1.04
N LYS A 117 1.20 -9.20 -1.60
CA LYS A 117 1.30 -9.84 -2.92
C LYS A 117 2.46 -10.84 -2.93
N ARG A 118 2.32 -11.88 -3.73
CA ARG A 118 3.43 -12.75 -4.14
C ARG A 118 3.98 -12.27 -5.49
N TYR A 119 5.30 -12.26 -5.61
CA TYR A 119 6.00 -11.99 -6.86
C TYR A 119 7.12 -13.02 -6.99
N GLY A 120 6.87 -14.11 -7.73
CA GLY A 120 7.66 -15.34 -7.60
C GLY A 120 7.58 -15.88 -6.17
N GLU A 121 8.74 -16.24 -5.62
CA GLU A 121 8.86 -16.70 -4.23
C GLU A 121 8.81 -15.54 -3.21
N GLY A 122 9.02 -14.30 -3.69
CA GLY A 122 9.06 -13.10 -2.87
C GLY A 122 7.72 -12.71 -2.27
N ARG A 123 7.82 -12.04 -1.12
CA ARG A 123 6.68 -11.46 -0.40
C ARG A 123 6.76 -9.94 -0.49
N VAL A 124 5.71 -9.34 -1.03
CA VAL A 124 5.59 -7.90 -1.21
C VAL A 124 4.47 -7.38 -0.29
N PHE A 125 4.79 -6.44 0.60
CA PHE A 125 3.82 -5.75 1.44
C PHE A 125 3.79 -4.26 1.11
N TYR A 126 2.59 -3.70 1.00
CA TYR A 126 2.42 -2.27 0.82
C TYR A 126 1.30 -1.72 1.70
N SER A 127 1.51 -0.51 2.20
CA SER A 127 0.49 0.32 2.86
C SER A 127 0.53 1.73 2.29
N SER A 128 -0.59 2.26 1.81
CA SER A 128 -0.70 3.66 1.40
C SER A 128 -0.75 4.65 2.56
N LEU A 129 -0.87 4.17 3.80
CA LEU A 129 -0.91 5.00 5.00
C LEU A 129 0.50 5.49 5.38
N GLY A 130 0.59 6.51 6.22
CA GLY A 130 1.87 7.01 6.75
C GLY A 130 2.51 8.08 5.88
N HIS A 131 1.77 9.18 5.62
CA HIS A 131 2.29 10.36 4.92
C HIS A 131 3.37 11.09 5.71
N ARG A 132 3.18 11.19 7.04
CA ARG A 132 4.15 11.78 7.97
C ARG A 132 4.48 10.85 9.13
N ALA A 133 5.66 11.06 9.71
CA ALA A 133 6.19 10.22 10.79
C ALA A 133 5.24 10.11 12.01
N TYR A 134 4.53 11.18 12.36
CA TYR A 134 3.57 11.16 13.48
C TYR A 134 2.39 10.21 13.25
N GLU A 135 2.09 9.80 12.01
CA GLU A 135 1.02 8.83 11.76
C GLU A 135 1.38 7.43 12.28
N LEU A 136 2.68 7.18 12.49
CA LEU A 136 3.14 5.99 13.21
C LEU A 136 2.84 6.06 14.72
N ASP A 137 2.33 7.17 15.24
CA ASP A 137 1.80 7.23 16.61
C ASP A 137 0.38 6.66 16.71
N VAL A 138 -0.31 6.48 15.58
CA VAL A 138 -1.57 5.72 15.53
C VAL A 138 -1.26 4.24 15.72
N PRO A 139 -1.74 3.59 16.81
CA PRO A 139 -1.37 2.22 17.14
C PRO A 139 -1.70 1.21 16.03
N GLU A 140 -2.82 1.40 15.33
CA GLU A 140 -3.26 0.57 14.21
C GLU A 140 -2.26 0.63 13.06
N ILE A 141 -1.84 1.83 12.65
CA ILE A 141 -0.88 2.05 11.56
C ILE A 141 0.48 1.45 11.93
N ARG A 142 0.99 1.77 13.13
CA ARG A 142 2.28 1.24 13.63
C ARG A 142 2.28 -0.28 13.62
N THR A 143 1.23 -0.88 14.16
CA THR A 143 1.12 -2.34 14.32
C THR A 143 1.02 -3.03 12.96
N LEU A 144 0.17 -2.52 12.07
CA LEU A 144 0.02 -2.99 10.70
C LEU A 144 1.35 -2.93 9.94
N MET A 145 2.01 -1.78 9.91
CA MET A 145 3.26 -1.62 9.18
C MET A 145 4.35 -2.54 9.72
N THR A 146 4.50 -2.61 11.04
CA THR A 146 5.49 -3.49 11.68
C THR A 146 5.25 -4.95 11.30
N ARG A 147 3.99 -5.43 11.40
CA ARG A 147 3.66 -6.81 11.06
C ARG A 147 3.79 -7.11 9.58
N GLY A 148 3.41 -6.17 8.71
CA GLY A 148 3.55 -6.29 7.27
C GLY A 148 5.00 -6.37 6.81
N MET A 149 5.86 -5.50 7.33
CA MET A 149 7.31 -5.55 7.08
C MET A 149 7.92 -6.86 7.59
N LEU A 150 7.56 -7.32 8.79
CA LEU A 150 8.03 -8.61 9.32
C LEU A 150 7.52 -9.80 8.50
N TRP A 151 6.29 -9.74 7.99
CA TRP A 151 5.75 -10.79 7.11
C TRP A 151 6.50 -10.87 5.80
N ALA A 152 6.84 -9.72 5.20
CA ALA A 152 7.64 -9.66 3.98
C ALA A 152 9.07 -10.16 4.20
N ALA A 153 9.71 -9.74 5.30
CA ALA A 153 11.09 -10.09 5.62
C ALA A 153 11.32 -11.57 5.95
N ARG A 154 10.31 -12.27 6.46
CA ARG A 154 10.36 -13.72 6.74
C ARG A 154 10.10 -14.49 5.45
N ALA A 155 11.08 -14.57 4.56
CA ALA A 155 11.04 -15.40 3.36
C ALA A 155 10.91 -16.89 3.74
#